data_AF-A0A6I5NMW7-F1
#
_entry.id   AF-A0A6I5NMW7-F1
#
_cell.length_a   1.000
_cell.length_b   1.000
_cell.length_c   1.000
_cell.angle_alpha   90.00
_cell.angle_beta   90.00
_cell.angle_gamma   90.00
#
_symmetry.space_group_name_H-M   'P 1'
#
loop_
_entity.id
_entity.type
_entity.pdbx_description
1 polymer ?
#
loop_
_entity_poly.entity_id
_entity_poly.type
_entity_poly.pdbx_seq_one_letter_code
_entity_poly.pdbx_strand_id
1 'polypeptide(L)'
;MPRWFNTAGPCQSDIHYMLPPLERLPSIERLIARRGYFVIHAPRQTGKTTAMLTLAQQLTAQGSYAALMVSAEVGAVFQHDPGAAENAILGAWQNVGQYELPQDLWPPVPANAAPGERIRSFLQAWAESCPRQKPKRR
;
A
#
# COMPACT_ATOMS: atom_id res chain seq x y z
N MET A 1 19.04 -11.88 21.30
CA MET A 1 18.92 -13.18 20.58
C MET A 1 19.37 -12.97 19.15
N PRO A 2 20.04 -13.94 18.52
CA PRO A 2 20.31 -13.88 17.08
C PRO A 2 19.00 -13.98 16.28
N ARG A 3 18.93 -13.29 15.14
CA ARG A 3 17.77 -13.37 14.23
C ARG A 3 17.64 -14.79 13.67
N TRP A 4 16.45 -15.17 13.17
CA TRP A 4 16.20 -16.46 12.50
C TRP A 4 15.41 -16.31 11.19
N PHE A 5 15.42 -17.33 10.33
CA PHE A 5 14.61 -17.34 9.11
C PHE A 5 13.17 -17.77 9.43
N ASN A 6 12.20 -16.93 9.08
CA ASN A 6 10.80 -17.30 9.24
C ASN A 6 10.35 -18.26 8.14
N THR A 7 9.70 -19.36 8.51
CA THR A 7 9.12 -20.35 7.61
C THR A 7 7.59 -20.33 7.57
N ALA A 8 6.92 -19.57 8.47
CA ALA A 8 5.46 -19.43 8.50
C ALA A 8 5.00 -18.06 9.04
N GLY A 9 4.01 -17.44 8.41
CA GLY A 9 3.46 -16.14 8.84
C GLY A 9 4.27 -14.92 8.39
N PRO A 10 3.90 -13.70 8.83
CA PRO A 10 4.56 -12.44 8.43
C PRO A 10 6.01 -12.35 8.95
N CYS A 11 6.92 -11.76 8.17
CA CYS A 11 8.27 -11.49 8.68
C CYS A 11 8.31 -10.18 9.48
N GLN A 12 9.02 -10.18 10.61
CA GLN A 12 9.24 -9.01 11.46
C GLN A 12 10.74 -8.67 11.43
N SER A 13 11.08 -7.40 11.16
CA SER A 13 12.46 -6.98 10.84
C SER A 13 13.41 -6.95 12.05
N ASP A 14 12.86 -6.86 13.25
CA ASP A 14 13.58 -6.87 14.52
C ASP A 14 14.07 -8.28 14.89
N ILE A 15 13.27 -9.30 14.57
CA ILE A 15 13.52 -10.70 14.96
C ILE A 15 13.88 -11.65 13.81
N HIS A 16 13.54 -11.35 12.55
CA HIS A 16 13.81 -12.24 11.41
C HIS A 16 14.92 -11.74 10.49
N TYR A 17 15.67 -12.69 9.89
CA TYR A 17 16.54 -12.38 8.76
C TYR A 17 15.69 -11.97 7.55
N MET A 18 15.91 -10.76 7.05
CA MET A 18 15.20 -10.21 5.90
C MET A 18 16.20 -9.61 4.90
N LEU A 19 16.01 -9.96 3.63
CA LEU A 19 16.61 -9.22 2.52
C LEU A 19 15.68 -8.06 2.15
N PRO A 20 16.19 -6.84 1.96
CA PRO A 20 15.41 -5.71 1.47
C PRO A 20 14.64 -6.09 0.18
N PRO A 21 13.33 -5.81 0.07
CA PRO A 21 12.56 -6.13 -1.13
C PRO A 21 13.13 -5.49 -2.39
N LEU A 22 13.65 -4.27 -2.27
CA LEU A 22 14.28 -3.55 -3.37
C LEU A 22 15.51 -4.26 -3.93
N GLU A 23 16.31 -4.90 -3.07
CA GLU A 23 17.44 -5.74 -3.50
C GLU A 23 16.97 -7.02 -4.21
N ARG A 24 15.80 -7.55 -3.83
CA ARG A 24 15.18 -8.71 -4.48
C ARG A 24 14.47 -8.36 -5.79
N LEU A 25 14.13 -7.09 -6.01
CA LEU A 25 13.29 -6.62 -7.11
C LEU A 25 13.96 -5.40 -7.77
N PRO A 26 15.18 -5.53 -8.33
CA PRO A 26 15.97 -4.39 -8.82
C PRO A 26 15.27 -3.60 -9.93
N SER A 27 14.35 -4.23 -10.67
CA SER A 27 13.56 -3.57 -11.72
C SER A 27 12.43 -2.69 -11.18
N ILE A 28 11.97 -2.89 -9.93
CA ILE A 28 10.81 -2.18 -9.38
C ILE A 28 11.10 -0.70 -9.16
N GLU A 29 12.29 -0.33 -8.69
CA GLU A 29 12.64 1.08 -8.50
C GLU A 29 12.54 1.87 -9.81
N ARG A 30 13.05 1.27 -10.90
CA ARG A 30 12.98 1.87 -12.22
C ARG A 30 11.54 1.99 -12.72
N LEU A 31 10.68 1.01 -12.42
CA LEU A 31 9.26 1.04 -12.77
C LEU A 31 8.51 2.13 -11.99
N ILE A 32 8.76 2.25 -10.67
CA ILE A 32 8.19 3.30 -9.82
C ILE A 32 8.65 4.68 -10.31
N ALA A 33 9.94 4.84 -10.60
CA ALA A 33 10.49 6.09 -11.12
C ALA A 33 9.83 6.50 -12.46
N ARG A 34 9.46 5.53 -13.28
CA ARG A 34 8.74 5.72 -14.55
C ARG A 34 7.21 5.81 -14.38
N ARG A 35 6.69 5.72 -13.15
CA ARG A 35 5.25 5.70 -12.84
C ARG A 35 4.50 4.57 -13.56
N GLY A 36 5.18 3.44 -13.77
CA GLY A 36 4.62 2.25 -14.40
C GLY A 36 3.89 1.36 -13.40
N TYR A 37 2.95 0.56 -13.92
CA TYR A 37 2.32 -0.52 -13.17
C TYR A 37 3.15 -1.80 -13.28
N PHE A 38 3.12 -2.64 -12.26
CA PHE A 38 3.77 -3.94 -12.27
C PHE A 38 2.93 -4.99 -11.56
N VAL A 39 3.12 -6.24 -11.95
CA VAL A 39 2.50 -7.42 -11.34
C VAL A 39 3.60 -8.33 -10.82
N ILE A 40 3.47 -8.78 -9.57
CA ILE A 40 4.42 -9.74 -8.99
C ILE A 40 3.86 -11.15 -9.17
N HIS A 41 4.43 -11.90 -10.10
CA HIS A 41 4.21 -13.34 -10.21
C HIS A 41 5.19 -14.07 -9.28
N ALA A 42 4.68 -14.70 -8.22
CA ALA A 42 5.46 -15.63 -7.41
C ALA A 42 4.59 -16.77 -6.87
N PRO A 43 5.16 -17.96 -6.59
CA PRO A 43 4.43 -19.09 -6.01
C PRO A 43 3.69 -18.73 -4.71
N ARG A 44 2.72 -19.56 -4.30
CA ARG A 44 2.01 -19.35 -3.03
C ARG A 44 3.01 -19.38 -1.87
N GLN A 45 2.72 -18.57 -0.84
CA GLN A 45 3.51 -18.50 0.42
C GLN A 45 4.97 -18.03 0.31
N THR A 46 5.40 -17.44 -0.81
CA THR A 46 6.78 -16.94 -0.96
C THR A 46 7.02 -15.53 -0.39
N GLY A 47 6.16 -15.06 0.51
CA GLY A 47 6.31 -13.76 1.17
C GLY A 47 6.03 -12.54 0.28
N LYS A 48 5.21 -12.65 -0.77
CA LYS A 48 4.83 -11.51 -1.65
C LYS A 48 4.24 -10.33 -0.86
N THR A 49 3.30 -10.62 0.05
CA THR A 49 2.67 -9.60 0.89
C THR A 49 3.69 -8.90 1.76
N THR A 50 4.56 -9.67 2.42
CA THR A 50 5.68 -9.14 3.22
C THR A 50 6.61 -8.26 2.37
N ALA A 51 6.96 -8.69 1.16
CA ALA A 51 7.80 -7.93 0.26
C ALA A 51 7.15 -6.59 -0.15
N MET A 52 5.85 -6.58 -0.45
CA MET A 52 5.10 -5.36 -0.79
C MET A 52 4.94 -4.43 0.40
N LEU A 53 4.69 -4.96 1.60
CA LEU A 53 4.63 -4.19 2.84
C LEU A 53 5.96 -3.48 3.11
N THR A 54 7.06 -4.24 3.10
CA THR A 54 8.39 -3.67 3.33
C THR A 54 8.79 -2.70 2.21
N LEU A 55 8.38 -2.94 0.96
CA LEU A 55 8.58 -1.98 -0.14
C LEU A 55 7.85 -0.66 0.13
N ALA A 56 6.58 -0.70 0.55
CA ALA A 56 5.82 0.50 0.89
C ALA A 56 6.48 1.28 2.05
N GLN A 57 6.90 0.57 3.10
CA GLN A 57 7.61 1.17 4.23
C GLN A 57 8.94 1.83 3.79
N GLN A 58 9.72 1.18 2.92
CA GLN A 58 10.97 1.73 2.40
C GLN A 58 10.75 2.98 1.54
N LEU A 59 9.76 2.95 0.64
CA LEU A 59 9.40 4.12 -0.19
C LEU A 59 8.93 5.29 0.68
N THR A 60 8.17 5.01 1.72
CA THR A 60 7.75 6.00 2.71
C THR A 60 8.92 6.49 3.57
N ALA A 61 9.87 5.65 3.96
CA ALA A 61 11.06 6.07 4.69
C ALA A 61 11.99 6.97 3.86
N GLN A 62 12.06 6.78 2.54
CA GLN A 62 12.86 7.61 1.62
C GLN A 62 12.34 9.06 1.49
N GLY A 63 11.16 9.38 2.03
CA GLY A 63 10.59 10.74 2.03
C GLY A 63 9.98 11.20 0.71
N SER A 64 10.25 10.51 -0.41
CA SER A 64 9.78 10.91 -1.74
C SER A 64 8.38 10.41 -2.12
N TYR A 65 7.84 9.45 -1.36
CA TYR A 65 6.55 8.80 -1.67
C TYR A 65 5.74 8.62 -0.39
N ALA A 66 4.42 8.75 -0.45
CA ALA A 66 3.52 8.14 0.54
C ALA A 66 3.05 6.82 -0.07
N ALA A 67 3.56 5.71 0.45
CA ALA A 67 3.27 4.37 -0.07
C ALA A 67 2.56 3.54 1.01
N LEU A 68 1.47 2.89 0.62
CA LEU A 68 0.64 2.06 1.47
C LEU A 68 0.29 0.77 0.75
N MET A 69 0.45 -0.36 1.43
CA MET A 69 -0.02 -1.65 0.91
C MET A 69 -1.48 -1.82 1.35
N VAL A 70 -2.38 -2.02 0.39
CA VAL A 70 -3.81 -2.12 0.65
C VAL A 70 -4.41 -3.35 -0.02
N SER A 71 -5.54 -3.83 0.51
CA SER A 71 -6.30 -4.94 -0.07
C SER A 71 -7.69 -4.48 -0.50
N ALA A 72 -8.16 -4.97 -1.64
CA ALA A 72 -9.54 -4.83 -2.08
C ALA A 72 -10.40 -6.07 -1.74
N GLU A 73 -9.81 -7.11 -1.16
CA GLU A 73 -10.46 -8.40 -0.92
C GLU A 73 -11.65 -8.31 0.02
N VAL A 74 -11.62 -7.37 0.98
CA VAL A 74 -12.75 -7.10 1.89
C VAL A 74 -14.04 -6.70 1.16
N GLY A 75 -13.94 -6.17 -0.05
CA GLY A 75 -15.09 -5.85 -0.89
C GLY A 75 -15.69 -7.06 -1.62
N ALA A 76 -14.97 -8.20 -1.68
CA ALA A 76 -15.36 -9.35 -2.49
C ALA A 76 -16.64 -10.06 -2.02
N VAL A 77 -17.07 -9.82 -0.78
CA VAL A 77 -18.34 -10.35 -0.24
C VAL A 77 -19.56 -9.57 -0.76
N PHE A 78 -19.36 -8.36 -1.30
CA PHE A 78 -20.43 -7.46 -1.78
C PHE A 78 -20.50 -7.45 -3.32
N GLN A 79 -20.51 -8.63 -3.95
CA GLN A 79 -20.41 -8.77 -5.41
C GLN A 79 -21.54 -8.10 -6.20
N HIS A 80 -22.69 -7.89 -5.55
CA HIS A 80 -23.87 -7.29 -6.17
C HIS A 80 -24.21 -5.91 -5.57
N ASP A 81 -23.32 -5.38 -4.72
CA ASP A 81 -23.44 -4.06 -4.14
C ASP A 81 -22.08 -3.35 -4.20
N PRO A 82 -21.76 -2.71 -5.34
CA PRO A 82 -20.52 -1.96 -5.48
C PRO A 82 -20.36 -0.85 -4.43
N GLY A 83 -21.45 -0.24 -3.97
CA GLY A 83 -21.39 0.81 -2.96
C GLY A 83 -20.97 0.29 -1.58
N ALA A 84 -21.50 -0.87 -1.18
CA ALA A 84 -21.06 -1.55 0.03
C ALA A 84 -19.61 -2.07 -0.10
N ALA A 85 -19.24 -2.60 -1.27
CA ALA A 85 -17.86 -3.02 -1.55
C ALA A 85 -16.87 -1.86 -1.38
N GLU A 86 -17.15 -0.70 -1.98
CA GLU A 86 -16.31 0.50 -1.84
C GLU A 86 -16.18 0.95 -0.39
N ASN A 87 -17.27 0.95 0.37
CA ASN A 87 -17.24 1.36 1.79
C ASN A 87 -16.36 0.42 2.62
N ALA A 88 -16.48 -0.90 2.41
CA ALA A 88 -15.64 -1.87 3.11
C ALA A 88 -14.16 -1.72 2.76
N ILE A 89 -13.85 -1.54 1.47
CA ILE A 89 -12.49 -1.32 0.97
C ILE A 89 -11.89 -0.05 1.56
N LEU A 90 -12.61 1.09 1.46
CA LEU A 90 -12.11 2.38 1.94
C LEU A 90 -11.96 2.42 3.46
N GLY A 91 -12.88 1.79 4.21
CA GLY A 91 -12.73 1.63 5.65
C GLY A 91 -11.46 0.86 6.03
N ALA A 92 -11.17 -0.23 5.32
CA ALA A 92 -9.94 -0.99 5.54
C ALA A 92 -8.69 -0.16 5.18
N TRP A 93 -8.71 0.58 4.08
CA TRP A 93 -7.58 1.42 3.66
C TRP A 93 -7.31 2.55 4.64
N GLN A 94 -8.37 3.19 5.16
CA GLN A 94 -8.28 4.23 6.19
C GLN A 94 -7.57 3.69 7.44
N ASN A 95 -7.98 2.51 7.92
CA ASN A 95 -7.41 1.89 9.12
C ASN A 95 -5.93 1.54 8.94
N VAL A 96 -5.58 0.92 7.81
CA VAL A 96 -4.17 0.57 7.50
C VAL A 96 -3.33 1.84 7.35
N GLY A 97 -3.85 2.86 6.67
CA GLY A 97 -3.19 4.16 6.53
C GLY A 97 -2.87 4.82 7.86
N GLN A 98 -3.82 4.83 8.80
CA GLN A 98 -3.63 5.41 10.14
C GLN A 98 -2.63 4.62 10.99
N TYR A 99 -2.53 3.30 10.78
CA TYR A 99 -1.62 2.43 11.52
C TYR A 99 -0.19 2.45 10.96
N GLU A 100 -0.04 2.45 9.64
CA GLU A 100 1.27 2.28 8.98
C GLU A 100 1.95 3.59 8.56
N LEU A 101 1.19 4.67 8.39
CA LEU A 101 1.74 5.95 7.94
C LEU A 101 1.89 6.94 9.09
N PRO A 102 2.93 7.80 9.04
CA PRO A 102 2.99 9.03 9.82
C PRO A 102 1.73 9.90 9.64
N GLN A 103 1.37 10.63 10.69
CA GLN A 103 0.12 11.42 10.75
C GLN A 103 -0.01 12.45 9.62
N ASP A 104 1.09 13.03 9.18
CA ASP A 104 1.14 13.99 8.07
C ASP A 104 0.84 13.35 6.69
N LEU A 105 0.90 12.02 6.60
CA LEU A 105 0.62 11.26 5.37
C LEU A 105 -0.70 10.52 5.40
N TRP A 106 -1.49 10.64 6.48
CA TRP A 106 -2.74 9.93 6.62
C TRP A 106 -3.69 10.23 5.44
N PRO A 107 -4.42 9.22 4.96
CA PRO A 107 -5.46 9.46 3.99
C PRO A 107 -6.55 10.37 4.59
N PRO A 108 -7.10 11.31 3.80
CA PRO A 108 -8.18 12.18 4.26
C PRO A 108 -9.43 11.34 4.54
N VAL A 109 -10.33 11.89 5.34
CA VAL A 109 -11.64 11.27 5.56
C VAL A 109 -12.33 11.09 4.20
N PRO A 110 -12.86 9.89 3.89
CA PRO A 110 -13.54 9.64 2.63
C PRO A 110 -14.69 10.65 2.43
N ALA A 111 -14.64 11.37 1.31
CA ALA A 111 -15.70 12.29 0.94
C ALA A 111 -17.00 11.50 0.64
N ASN A 112 -18.14 12.14 0.87
CA ASN A 112 -19.43 11.56 0.51
C ASN A 112 -19.62 11.61 -1.02
N ALA A 113 -19.08 10.59 -1.71
CA ALA A 113 -19.21 10.41 -3.15
C ALA A 113 -20.27 9.34 -3.48
N ALA A 114 -20.80 9.43 -4.70
CA ALA A 114 -21.76 8.45 -5.21
C ALA A 114 -21.12 7.04 -5.29
N PRO A 115 -21.91 5.96 -5.12
CA PRO A 115 -21.43 4.61 -5.36
C PRO A 115 -20.80 4.47 -6.75
N GLY A 116 -19.63 3.84 -6.83
CA GLY A 116 -18.81 3.68 -8.03
C GLY A 116 -17.74 4.75 -8.21
N GLU A 117 -17.81 5.86 -7.48
CA GLU A 117 -16.83 6.95 -7.56
C GLU A 117 -15.96 7.10 -6.30
N ARG A 118 -16.28 6.36 -5.22
CA ARG A 118 -15.71 6.60 -3.90
C ARG A 118 -14.22 6.33 -3.86
N ILE A 119 -13.77 5.24 -4.48
CA ILE A 119 -12.34 4.89 -4.52
C ILE A 119 -11.55 5.96 -5.29
N ARG A 120 -12.07 6.41 -6.43
CA ARG A 120 -11.44 7.46 -7.24
C ARG A 120 -11.34 8.76 -6.44
N SER A 121 -12.45 9.21 -5.86
CA SER A 121 -12.53 10.45 -5.09
C SER A 121 -11.60 10.41 -3.88
N PHE A 122 -11.52 9.29 -3.17
CA PHE A 122 -10.59 9.08 -2.07
C PHE A 122 -9.13 9.21 -2.51
N LEU A 123 -8.71 8.49 -3.56
CA LEU A 123 -7.34 8.53 -4.05
C LEU A 123 -6.96 9.91 -4.59
N GLN A 124 -7.88 10.61 -5.25
CA GLN A 124 -7.67 11.98 -5.71
C GLN A 124 -7.48 12.93 -4.53
N ALA A 125 -8.38 12.90 -3.55
CA ALA A 125 -8.30 13.75 -2.37
C ALA A 125 -6.99 13.50 -1.61
N TRP A 126 -6.59 12.23 -1.45
CA TRP A 126 -5.33 11.89 -0.80
C TRP A 126 -4.11 12.39 -1.58
N ALA A 127 -4.11 12.23 -2.90
CA ALA A 127 -3.02 12.73 -3.75
C ALA A 127 -2.91 14.27 -3.74
N GLU A 128 -4.01 14.98 -3.52
CA GLU A 128 -4.05 16.45 -3.42
C GLU A 128 -3.63 16.95 -2.04
N SER A 129 -4.00 16.25 -0.96
CA SER A 129 -3.64 16.63 0.41
C SER A 129 -2.26 16.12 0.85
N CYS A 130 -1.69 15.14 0.16
CA CYS A 130 -0.43 14.52 0.55
C CYS A 130 0.75 15.51 0.41
N PRO A 131 1.54 15.74 1.48
CA PRO A 131 2.67 16.68 1.43
C PRO A 131 3.81 16.21 0.51
N ARG A 132 3.79 14.94 0.09
CA ARG A 132 4.80 14.34 -0.80
C ARG A 132 4.41 14.42 -2.28
N GLN A 133 3.42 15.24 -2.62
CA GLN A 133 3.03 15.47 -4.01
C GLN A 133 4.21 16.06 -4.80
N LYS A 134 4.59 15.41 -5.91
CA LYS A 134 5.51 16.05 -6.88
C LYS A 134 4.78 17.24 -7.53
N PRO A 135 5.45 18.38 -7.78
CA PRO A 135 4.81 19.58 -8.30
C PRO A 135 3.97 19.26 -9.55
N LYS A 136 2.72 19.74 -9.58
CA LYS A 136 1.86 19.66 -10.75
C LYS A 136 2.63 20.23 -11.94
N ARG A 137 2.89 19.40 -12.96
CA ARG A 137 3.39 19.91 -14.24
C ARG A 137 2.29 20.81 -14.80
N ARG A 138 2.60 22.10 -14.91
CA ARG A 138 1.83 23.06 -15.70
C ARG A 138 1.82 22.64 -17.16
#